data_AF-A0A7S1MZ65-F1
#
_entry.id   AF-A0A7S1MZ65-F1
#
_cell.length_a   1.000
_cell.length_b   1.000
_cell.length_c   1.000
_cell.angle_alpha   90.00
_cell.angle_beta   90.00
_cell.angle_gamma   90.00
#
_symmetry.space_group_name_H-M   'P 1'
#
loop_
_entity.id
_entity.type
_entity.pdbx_description
1 polymer ?
#
loop_
_entity_poly.entity_id
_entity_poly.type
_entity_poly.pdbx_seq_one_letter_code
_entity_poly.pdbx_strand_id
1 'polypeptide(L)'
;LILRGNELCTGVLDKAHIGASANGLVHAIFEAHGAQAAGRVLTVLGRLFTSFQQHHRAFTCGIEDLIVTEEGDARRRACLDEANSRALSAAATCGEMSFEDGCDGVP
;
A
#
# COMPACT_ATOMS: atom_id res chain seq x y z
N LEU A 1 -0.49 -17.09 -5.67
CA LEU A 1 -1.33 -17.57 -6.78
C LEU A 1 -1.00 -19.03 -7.05
N ILE A 2 -1.99 -19.91 -7.23
CA ILE A 2 -1.75 -21.31 -7.64
C ILE A 2 -2.47 -21.57 -8.96
N LEU A 3 -1.71 -21.94 -9.99
CA LEU A 3 -2.21 -22.34 -11.30
C LEU A 3 -1.86 -23.80 -11.56
N ARG A 4 -2.85 -24.62 -11.90
CA ARG A 4 -2.65 -26.03 -12.27
C ARG A 4 -3.56 -26.38 -13.44
N GLY A 5 -3.02 -27.06 -14.45
CA GLY A 5 -3.82 -27.46 -15.61
C GLY A 5 -4.49 -26.29 -16.33
N ASN A 6 -3.85 -25.11 -16.37
CA ASN A 6 -4.40 -23.85 -16.90
C ASN A 6 -5.59 -23.26 -16.12
N GLU A 7 -5.86 -23.72 -14.90
CA GLU A 7 -6.91 -23.19 -14.04
C GLU A 7 -6.32 -22.43 -12.84
N LEU A 8 -6.95 -21.30 -12.49
CA LEU A 8 -6.63 -20.55 -11.28
C LEU A 8 -7.31 -21.23 -10.08
N CYS A 9 -6.54 -22.00 -9.31
CA CYS A 9 -7.06 -22.75 -8.18
C CYS A 9 -7.27 -21.88 -6.93
N THR A 10 -6.35 -20.94 -6.64
CA THR A 10 -6.46 -20.04 -5.48
C THR A 10 -5.54 -18.82 -5.59
N GLY A 11 -5.87 -17.78 -4.81
CA GLY A 11 -5.19 -16.50 -4.74
C GLY A 11 -5.87 -15.41 -5.55
N VAL A 12 -5.49 -14.16 -5.26
CA VAL A 12 -5.97 -12.97 -5.97
C VAL A 12 -4.89 -12.53 -6.95
N LEU A 13 -5.32 -12.10 -8.15
CA LEU A 13 -4.43 -11.46 -9.11
C LEU A 13 -4.16 -10.02 -8.68
N ASP A 14 -2.89 -9.64 -8.71
CA ASP A 14 -2.42 -8.30 -8.35
C ASP A 14 -1.35 -7.83 -9.35
N LYS A 15 -0.73 -6.69 -9.05
CA LYS A 15 0.37 -6.13 -9.86
C LYS A 15 1.54 -7.11 -10.04
N ALA A 16 1.85 -7.96 -9.06
CA ALA A 16 2.96 -8.92 -9.15
C ALA A 16 2.71 -10.00 -10.22
N HIS A 17 1.45 -10.29 -10.55
CA HIS A 17 1.10 -11.35 -11.50
C HIS A 17 0.93 -10.85 -12.94
N ILE A 18 0.27 -9.71 -13.12
CA ILE A 18 -0.13 -9.17 -14.44
C ILE A 18 0.60 -7.89 -14.84
N GLY A 19 1.24 -7.21 -13.88
CA GLY A 19 2.01 -6.00 -14.13
C GLY A 19 3.43 -6.29 -14.64
N ALA A 20 4.22 -5.22 -14.76
CA ALA A 20 5.65 -5.28 -15.06
C ALA A 20 6.43 -5.81 -13.84
N SER A 21 6.33 -7.12 -13.61
CA SER A 21 6.89 -7.81 -12.46
C SER A 21 7.55 -9.11 -12.92
N ALA A 22 8.77 -9.37 -12.44
CA ALA A 22 9.45 -10.63 -12.71
C ALA A 22 8.73 -11.79 -12.03
N ASN A 23 8.77 -12.97 -12.66
CA ASN A 23 8.20 -14.22 -12.16
C ASN A 23 6.68 -14.18 -11.92
N GLY A 24 5.98 -13.20 -12.50
CA GLY A 24 4.53 -13.14 -12.53
C GLY A 24 3.92 -14.11 -13.56
N LEU A 25 2.59 -14.18 -13.58
CA LEU A 25 1.83 -15.01 -14.52
C LEU A 25 2.16 -14.66 -15.98
N VAL A 26 2.15 -13.36 -16.32
CA VAL A 26 2.41 -12.93 -17.70
C VAL A 26 3.85 -13.23 -18.10
N HIS A 27 4.80 -13.11 -17.17
CA HIS A 27 6.19 -13.49 -17.40
C HIS A 27 6.33 -14.99 -17.63
N ALA A 28 5.66 -15.83 -16.83
CA ALA A 28 5.66 -17.29 -17.04
C ALA A 28 5.08 -17.69 -18.41
N ILE A 29 4.02 -17.01 -18.86
CA ILE A 29 3.44 -17.22 -20.19
C ILE A 29 4.37 -16.75 -21.30
N PHE A 30 5.09 -15.64 -21.08
CA PHE A 30 6.13 -15.17 -22.01
C PHE A 30 7.23 -16.22 -22.17
N GLU A 31 7.75 -16.76 -21.07
CA GLU A 31 8.78 -17.80 -21.08
C GLU A 31 8.29 -19.10 -21.72
N ALA A 32 7.05 -19.51 -21.46
CA ALA A 32 6.50 -20.79 -21.96
C ALA A 32 5.97 -20.72 -23.40
N HIS A 33 5.42 -19.57 -23.83
CA HIS A 33 4.64 -19.43 -25.07
C HIS A 33 5.05 -18.23 -25.94
N GLY A 34 6.05 -17.45 -25.52
CA GLY A 34 6.61 -16.33 -26.25
C GLY A 34 5.81 -15.03 -26.17
N ALA A 35 6.40 -13.99 -26.75
CA ALA A 35 5.91 -12.60 -26.68
C ALA A 35 4.48 -12.41 -27.20
N GLN A 36 4.13 -13.07 -28.31
CA GLN A 36 2.81 -12.91 -28.93
C GLN A 36 1.69 -13.44 -28.02
N ALA A 37 1.91 -14.59 -27.37
CA ALA A 37 0.94 -15.17 -26.44
C ALA A 37 0.76 -14.30 -25.19
N ALA A 38 1.87 -13.84 -24.60
CA ALA A 38 1.83 -12.94 -23.44
C ALA A 38 1.09 -11.62 -23.76
N GLY A 39 1.35 -11.03 -24.93
CA GLY A 39 0.65 -9.82 -25.40
C GLY A 39 -0.86 -10.02 -25.59
N ARG A 40 -1.27 -11.18 -26.14
CA ARG A 40 -2.70 -11.55 -26.24
C ARG A 40 -3.35 -11.69 -24.87
N VAL A 41 -2.69 -12.34 -23.92
CA VAL A 41 -3.22 -12.51 -22.56
C VAL A 41 -3.41 -11.16 -21.88
N LEU A 42 -2.43 -10.25 -21.96
CA LEU A 42 -2.56 -8.89 -21.45
C LEU A 42 -3.74 -8.14 -22.07
N THR A 43 -3.92 -8.27 -23.39
CA THR A 43 -5.03 -7.64 -24.11
C THR A 43 -6.39 -8.19 -23.64
N VAL A 44 -6.51 -9.52 -23.51
CA VAL A 44 -7.74 -10.17 -23.04
C VAL A 44 -8.06 -9.78 -21.60
N LEU A 45 -7.07 -9.81 -20.70
CA LEU A 45 -7.25 -9.40 -19.30
C LEU A 45 -7.62 -7.92 -19.20
N GLY A 46 -6.99 -7.04 -19.96
CA GLY A 46 -7.34 -5.62 -20.00
C GLY A 46 -8.79 -5.38 -20.42
N ARG A 47 -9.26 -6.07 -21.47
CA ARG A 47 -10.66 -6.02 -21.91
C ARG A 47 -11.62 -6.61 -20.88
N LEU A 48 -11.24 -7.72 -20.25
CA LEU A 48 -12.04 -8.38 -19.22
C LEU A 48 -12.26 -7.45 -18.03
N PHE A 49 -11.20 -6.88 -17.47
CA PHE A 49 -11.29 -5.97 -16.32
C PHE A 49 -12.05 -4.70 -16.68
N THR A 50 -11.78 -4.12 -17.86
CA THR A 50 -12.51 -2.93 -18.33
C THR A 50 -14.01 -3.20 -18.45
N SER A 51 -14.39 -4.32 -19.08
CA SER A 51 -15.79 -4.70 -19.23
C SER A 51 -16.44 -4.99 -17.88
N PHE A 52 -15.74 -5.69 -16.98
CA PHE A 52 -16.24 -6.00 -15.65
C PHE A 52 -16.52 -4.72 -14.85
N GLN A 53 -15.60 -3.76 -14.89
CA GLN A 53 -15.78 -2.48 -14.21
C GLN A 53 -16.95 -1.67 -14.76
N GLN A 54 -17.15 -1.71 -16.09
CA GLN A 54 -18.22 -0.98 -16.76
C GLN A 54 -19.61 -1.59 -16.55
N HIS A 55 -19.73 -2.91 -16.57
CA HIS A 55 -21.03 -3.59 -16.63
C HIS A 55 -21.46 -4.25 -15.33
N HIS A 56 -20.52 -4.66 -14.48
CA HIS A 56 -20.82 -5.46 -13.30
C HIS A 56 -20.50 -4.76 -11.99
N ARG A 57 -19.33 -4.09 -11.91
CA ARG A 57 -18.88 -3.53 -10.65
C ARG A 57 -17.97 -2.33 -10.84
N ALA A 58 -18.52 -1.13 -10.65
CA ALA A 58 -17.71 0.08 -10.60
C ALA A 58 -16.75 0.08 -9.39
N PHE A 59 -15.78 0.99 -9.42
CA PHE A 59 -14.88 1.26 -8.30
C PHE A 59 -14.89 2.77 -8.01
N THR A 60 -14.91 3.14 -6.74
CA THR A 60 -14.92 4.53 -6.27
C THR A 60 -13.99 4.68 -5.07
N CYS A 61 -13.65 5.92 -4.74
CA CYS A 61 -12.90 6.29 -3.55
C CYS A 61 -13.54 7.58 -3.00
N GLY A 62 -14.06 7.52 -1.79
CA GLY A 62 -14.77 8.62 -1.11
C GLY A 62 -13.93 9.24 0.01
N ILE A 63 -14.49 10.25 0.68
CA ILE A 63 -13.85 10.84 1.86
C ILE A 63 -13.89 9.85 3.03
N GLU A 64 -14.94 9.03 3.11
CA GLU A 64 -15.09 7.98 4.11
C GLU A 64 -13.93 6.98 4.14
N ASP A 65 -13.30 6.69 2.99
CA ASP A 65 -12.15 5.79 2.90
C ASP A 65 -10.89 6.37 3.57
N LEU A 66 -10.88 7.67 3.84
CA LEU A 66 -9.79 8.41 4.47
C LEU A 66 -10.03 8.68 5.95
N ILE A 67 -11.24 8.46 6.46
CA ILE A 67 -11.58 8.71 7.86
C ILE A 67 -11.04 7.57 8.72
N VAL A 68 -10.14 7.91 9.63
CA VAL A 68 -9.55 6.96 10.58
C VAL A 68 -10.51 6.75 11.76
N THR A 69 -10.51 5.55 12.32
CA THR A 69 -11.26 5.26 13.55
C THR A 69 -10.74 6.07 14.73
N GLU A 70 -11.60 6.32 15.73
CA GLU A 70 -11.21 7.07 16.94
C GLU A 70 -10.01 6.45 17.65
N GLU A 71 -9.97 5.10 17.73
CA GLU A 71 -8.83 4.36 18.28
C GLU A 71 -7.55 4.62 17.47
N GLY A 72 -7.65 4.57 16.14
CA GLY A 72 -6.53 4.86 15.25
C GLY A 72 -6.02 6.30 15.42
N ASP A 73 -6.91 7.26 15.60
CA ASP A 73 -6.54 8.66 15.80
C ASP A 73 -5.92 8.91 17.18
N ALA A 74 -6.41 8.27 18.23
CA ALA A 74 -5.81 8.33 19.56
C ALA A 74 -4.38 7.77 19.54
N ARG A 75 -4.16 6.63 18.88
CA ARG A 75 -2.82 6.06 18.67
C ARG A 75 -1.92 6.99 17.86
N ARG A 76 -2.45 7.60 16.81
CA ARG A 76 -1.72 8.58 16.00
C ARG A 76 -1.26 9.77 16.84
N ARG A 77 -2.15 10.33 17.69
CA ARG A 77 -1.81 11.46 18.58
C ARG A 77 -0.73 11.09 19.58
N ALA A 78 -0.85 9.95 20.25
CA ALA A 78 0.17 9.48 21.19
C ALA A 78 1.56 9.34 20.52
N CYS A 79 1.62 8.77 19.30
CA CYS A 79 2.88 8.68 18.54
C CYS A 79 3.45 10.07 18.20
N LEU A 80 2.61 11.05 17.89
CA LEU A 80 3.06 12.42 17.59
C LEU A 80 3.59 13.14 18.84
N ASP A 81 2.92 12.97 19.98
CA ASP A 81 3.37 13.56 21.25
C ASP A 81 4.73 12.99 21.67
N GLU A 82 4.90 11.67 21.54
CA GLU A 82 6.19 11.02 21.77
C GLU A 82 7.26 11.51 20.78
N ALA A 83 6.93 11.62 19.50
CA ALA A 83 7.86 12.12 18.49
C ALA A 83 8.29 13.57 18.79
N ASN A 84 7.37 14.42 19.25
CA ASN A 84 7.66 15.80 19.65
C ASN A 84 8.59 15.85 20.87
N SER A 85 8.33 15.03 21.89
CA SER A 85 9.20 14.92 23.06
C SER A 85 10.62 14.50 22.68
N ARG A 86 10.74 13.47 21.82
CA ARG A 86 12.03 13.02 21.29
C ARG A 86 12.72 14.10 20.47
N ALA A 87 11.99 14.81 19.60
CA ALA A 87 12.54 15.89 18.79
C ALA A 87 13.11 17.01 19.66
N LEU A 88 12.41 17.37 20.75
CA LEU A 88 12.88 18.37 21.71
C LEU A 88 14.19 17.93 22.39
N SER A 89 14.24 16.68 22.88
CA SER A 89 15.47 16.14 23.49
C SER A 89 16.66 16.10 22.52
N ALA A 90 16.40 15.75 21.25
CA ALA A 90 17.43 15.70 20.22
C ALA A 90 17.93 17.11 19.89
N ALA A 91 17.04 18.09 19.78
CA ALA A 91 17.40 19.49 19.55
C ALA A 91 18.23 20.06 20.71
N ALA A 92 17.86 19.77 21.96
CA ALA A 92 18.63 20.18 23.14
C ALA A 92 20.04 19.57 23.14
N THR A 93 20.14 18.28 22.80
CA THR A 93 21.43 17.56 22.72
C THR A 93 22.34 18.13 21.63
N CYS A 94 21.80 18.43 20.45
CA CYS A 94 22.57 18.98 19.33
C CYS A 94 22.97 20.45 19.52
N GLY A 95 22.27 21.20 20.38
CA GLY A 95 22.46 22.63 20.58
C GLY A 95 23.42 23.03 21.71
N GLU A 96 24.06 22.09 22.40
CA GLU A 96 24.87 22.33 23.62
C GLU A 96 24.13 23.18 24.69
N MET A 97 22.81 23.01 24.83
CA MET A 97 22.04 23.66 25.89
C MET A 97 21.53 22.62 26.90
N SER A 98 22.10 22.64 28.10
CA SER A 98 21.50 22.07 29.30
C SER A 98 20.38 23.01 29.77
N PHE A 99 19.14 22.67 29.42
CA PHE A 99 17.96 23.31 30.01
C PHE A 99 17.74 22.66 31.38
N GLU A 100 18.02 23.39 32.46
CA GLU A 100 17.65 22.98 33.81
C GLU A 100 16.13 23.04 33.95
N ASP A 101 15.57 21.93 34.42
CA ASP A 101 14.18 21.77 34.81
C ASP A 101 13.76 22.88 35.78
N GLY A 102 12.70 23.60 35.44
CA GLY A 102 12.23 24.69 36.30
C GLY A 102 11.05 25.45 35.76
N CYS A 103 9.93 24.76 35.48
CA CYS A 103 8.62 25.38 35.64
C CYS A 103 8.03 24.89 36.96
N ASP A 104 8.72 25.22 38.06
CA ASP A 104 8.08 25.41 39.35
C ASP A 104 7.11 26.59 39.18
N GLY A 105 5.88 26.37 39.63
CA GLY A 105 4.76 27.21 39.23
C GLY A 105 4.75 28.64 39.77
N VAL A 106 3.61 29.25 39.42
CA VAL A 106 2.89 30.34 40.10
C VAL A 106 3.18 31.74 39.55
N PRO A 107 2.17 32.62 39.38
CA PRO A 107 0.72 32.49 39.66
C PRO A 107 -0.18 32.25 38.45
#